data_AF-A0A963XAG6-F1
#
_entry.id   AF-A0A963XAG6-F1
#
_cell.length_a   1.000
_cell.length_b   1.000
_cell.length_c   1.000
_cell.angle_alpha   90.00
_cell.angle_beta   90.00
_cell.angle_gamma   90.00
#
_symmetry.space_group_name_H-M   'P 1'
#
loop_
_entity.id
_entity.type
_entity.pdbx_description
1 polymer ?
#
loop_
_entity_poly.entity_id
_entity_poly.type
_entity_poly.pdbx_seq_one_letter_code
_entity_poly.pdbx_strand_id
1 'polypeptide(L)'
;MVAVTGLGGPTQKVWVAKGHMPKFHEDRAIDQLMAMVTALTAEVSILRERLDTNERLAERHKLYDRDEIETYQPDAGAAKDRSALRQRLLHKVYRVLKEDLARYDRTVEGDELDRTLKEINDG
;
A
#
# COMPACT_ATOMS: atom_id res chain seq x y z
N MET A 1 -15.93 -1.17 4.40
CA MET A 1 -15.37 0.10 3.87
C MET A 1 -15.36 1.08 5.03
N VAL A 2 -14.20 1.66 5.35
CA VAL A 2 -14.06 2.59 6.48
C VAL A 2 -13.49 3.91 5.97
N ALA A 3 -14.03 5.01 6.47
CA ALA A 3 -13.52 6.34 6.21
C ALA A 3 -12.31 6.57 7.12
N VAL A 4 -11.11 6.68 6.57
CA VAL A 4 -9.90 6.99 7.33
C VAL A 4 -9.55 8.45 7.10
N THR A 5 -9.42 9.22 8.17
CA THR A 5 -8.87 10.58 8.12
C THR A 5 -7.35 10.44 8.04
N GLY A 6 -6.77 10.68 6.87
CA GLY A 6 -5.32 10.65 6.70
C GLY A 6 -4.65 11.78 7.49
N LEU A 7 -3.36 11.63 7.83
CA LEU A 7 -2.48 12.69 8.32
C LEU A 7 -2.59 13.95 7.44
N GLY A 8 -3.52 14.86 7.76
CA GLY A 8 -3.76 16.13 7.05
C GLY A 8 -4.33 16.03 5.63
N GLY A 9 -4.92 14.90 5.22
CA GLY A 9 -5.45 14.69 3.86
C GLY A 9 -6.96 14.38 3.80
N PRO A 10 -7.60 14.46 2.61
CA PRO A 10 -9.03 14.17 2.47
C PRO A 10 -9.34 12.72 2.86
N THR A 11 -10.51 12.53 3.49
CA THR A 11 -10.97 11.24 4.00
C THR A 11 -11.03 10.19 2.89
N GLN A 12 -10.27 9.09 3.03
CA GLN A 12 -10.17 8.04 2.03
C GLN A 12 -10.95 6.80 2.46
N LYS A 13 -11.77 6.24 1.55
CA LYS A 13 -12.46 4.97 1.76
C LYS A 13 -11.46 3.81 1.63
N VAL A 14 -11.22 3.08 2.73
CA VAL A 14 -10.34 1.91 2.77
C VAL A 14 -11.18 0.63 2.87
N TRP A 15 -10.85 -0.36 2.04
CA TRP A 15 -11.38 -1.71 2.15
C TRP A 15 -10.55 -2.49 3.16
N VAL A 16 -11.17 -2.90 4.27
CA VAL A 16 -10.54 -3.77 5.27
C VAL A 16 -11.10 -5.18 5.07
N ALA A 17 -10.23 -6.15 4.76
CA ALA A 17 -10.64 -7.53 4.59
C ALA A 17 -11.27 -8.09 5.88
N LYS A 18 -12.28 -8.95 5.73
CA LYS A 18 -12.97 -9.60 6.86
C LYS A 18 -12.09 -10.74 7.38
N GLY A 19 -11.24 -10.43 8.36
CA GLY A 19 -10.30 -11.37 8.99
C GLY A 19 -9.38 -10.65 9.97
N HIS A 20 -8.92 -11.35 11.01
CA HIS A 20 -7.86 -10.86 11.90
C HIS A 20 -6.51 -11.12 11.23
N MET A 21 -5.63 -10.12 11.16
CA MET A 21 -4.27 -10.34 10.70
C MET A 21 -3.59 -11.29 11.72
N PRO A 22 -2.96 -12.39 11.29
CA PRO A 22 -2.25 -13.26 12.22
C PRO A 22 -1.20 -12.46 12.98
N LYS A 23 -1.20 -12.59 14.32
CA LYS A 23 -0.20 -11.97 15.19
C LYS A 23 0.90 -12.99 15.43
N PHE A 24 2.12 -12.69 14.99
CA PHE A 24 3.28 -13.56 15.18
C PHE A 24 4.23 -13.01 16.24
N HIS A 25 4.25 -11.69 16.42
CA HIS A 25 5.13 -11.01 17.37
C HIS A 25 4.34 -10.27 18.44
N GLU A 26 4.97 -10.01 19.60
CA GLU A 26 4.34 -9.27 20.69
C GLU A 26 3.98 -7.84 20.26
N ASP A 27 4.96 -7.16 19.64
CA ASP A 27 4.80 -5.87 19.01
C ASP A 27 4.24 -6.03 17.59
N ARG A 28 3.02 -5.53 17.43
CA ARG A 28 2.28 -5.55 16.17
C ARG A 28 2.97 -4.75 15.06
N ALA A 29 3.79 -3.75 15.41
CA ALA A 29 4.54 -2.97 14.42
C ALA A 29 5.53 -3.85 13.63
N ILE A 30 6.04 -4.92 14.24
CA ILE A 30 6.96 -5.87 13.58
C ILE A 30 6.20 -6.67 12.52
N ASP A 31 5.02 -7.20 12.85
CA ASP A 31 4.17 -7.93 11.91
C ASP A 31 3.76 -7.04 10.72
N GLN A 32 3.45 -5.77 10.98
CA GLN A 32 3.14 -4.79 9.93
C GLN A 32 4.34 -4.53 9.03
N LEU A 33 5.53 -4.32 9.59
CA LEU A 33 6.75 -4.12 8.82
C LEU A 33 7.05 -5.32 7.94
N MET A 34 6.97 -6.54 8.49
CA MET A 34 7.15 -7.77 7.72
C MET A 34 6.15 -7.90 6.59
N ALA A 35 4.87 -7.58 6.82
CA ALA A 35 3.85 -7.59 5.79
C ALA A 35 4.16 -6.58 4.67
N MET A 36 4.59 -5.37 5.02
CA MET A 36 4.98 -4.34 4.05
C MET A 36 6.21 -4.76 3.23
N VAL A 37 7.25 -5.31 3.88
CA VAL A 37 8.45 -5.79 3.21
C VAL A 37 8.11 -6.95 2.27
N THR A 38 7.32 -7.92 2.72
CA THR A 38 6.89 -9.05 1.89
C THR A 38 6.12 -8.59 0.65
N ALA A 39 5.18 -7.66 0.83
CA ALA A 39 4.42 -7.09 -0.28
C ALA A 39 5.33 -6.33 -1.26
N LEU A 40 6.28 -5.55 -0.76
CA LEU A 40 7.26 -4.85 -1.58
C LEU A 40 8.14 -5.82 -2.37
N THR A 41 8.65 -6.87 -1.73
CA THR A 41 9.47 -7.90 -2.38
C THR A 41 8.70 -8.61 -3.49
N ALA A 42 7.43 -8.96 -3.26
CA ALA A 42 6.59 -9.56 -4.29
C ALA A 42 6.43 -8.64 -5.52
N GLU A 43 6.15 -7.35 -5.30
CA GLU A 43 6.03 -6.39 -6.40
C GLU A 43 7.39 -6.19 -7.12
N VAL A 44 8.52 -6.17 -6.41
CA VAL A 44 9.86 -6.09 -7.01
C VAL A 44 10.16 -7.31 -7.88
N SER A 45 9.82 -8.52 -7.42
CA SER A 45 10.00 -9.75 -8.21
C SER A 45 9.20 -9.70 -9.51
N ILE A 46 7.92 -9.31 -9.44
CA ILE A 46 7.06 -9.16 -10.63
C ILE A 46 7.63 -8.10 -11.59
N LEU A 47 8.13 -6.98 -11.07
CA LEU A 47 8.74 -5.94 -11.89
C LEU A 47 10.03 -6.40 -12.58
N ARG A 48 10.87 -7.19 -11.90
CA ARG A 48 12.09 -7.78 -12.47
C ARG A 48 11.76 -8.74 -13.61
N GLU A 49 10.78 -9.62 -13.42
CA GLU A 49 10.32 -10.55 -14.46
C GLU A 49 9.75 -9.82 -15.67
N ARG A 50 8.92 -8.79 -15.43
CA ARG A 50 8.38 -7.97 -16.51
C ARG A 50 9.46 -7.20 -17.25
N LEU A 51 10.48 -6.69 -16.56
CA LEU A 51 11.60 -6.00 -17.20
C LEU A 51 12.42 -6.95 -18.08
N ASP A 52 12.80 -8.13 -17.56
CA ASP A 52 13.50 -9.17 -18.35
C ASP A 52 12.70 -9.57 -19.59
N THR A 53 11.37 -9.74 -19.45
CA THR A 53 10.49 -10.02 -20.59
C THR A 53 10.53 -8.90 -21.64
N ASN A 54 10.46 -7.63 -21.21
CA ASN A 54 10.53 -6.50 -22.15
C ASN A 54 11.87 -6.41 -22.86
N GLU A 55 12.99 -6.58 -22.14
CA GLU A 55 14.34 -6.57 -22.72
C GLU A 55 14.50 -7.69 -23.76
N ARG A 56 14.08 -8.91 -23.45
CA ARG A 56 14.14 -10.05 -24.39
C ARG A 56 13.27 -9.82 -25.63
N LEU A 57 12.08 -9.24 -25.46
CA LEU A 57 11.21 -8.91 -26.59
C LEU A 57 11.82 -7.80 -27.45
N ALA A 58 12.40 -6.77 -26.84
CA ALA A 58 13.09 -5.71 -27.55
C ALA A 58 14.28 -6.24 -28.36
N GLU A 59 15.13 -7.08 -27.76
CA GLU A 59 16.24 -7.76 -28.45
C GLU A 59 15.72 -8.62 -29.62
N ARG A 60 14.68 -9.44 -29.38
CA ARG A 60 14.07 -10.31 -30.41
C ARG A 60 13.56 -9.52 -31.61
N HIS A 61 12.97 -8.36 -31.35
CA HIS A 61 12.41 -7.47 -32.37
C HIS A 61 13.40 -6.41 -32.86
N LYS A 62 14.65 -6.40 -32.37
CA LYS A 62 15.69 -5.42 -32.68
C LYS A 62 15.22 -3.97 -32.51
N LEU A 63 14.53 -3.69 -31.40
CA LEU A 63 13.95 -2.37 -31.13
C LEU A 63 14.93 -1.40 -30.48
N TYR A 64 15.69 -1.88 -29.49
CA TYR A 64 16.74 -1.15 -28.78
C TYR A 64 17.70 -2.15 -28.12
N ASP A 65 18.91 -1.71 -27.80
CA ASP A 65 19.87 -2.48 -27.01
C ASP A 65 19.88 -2.10 -25.52
N ARG A 66 20.69 -2.81 -24.72
CA ARG A 66 20.78 -2.57 -23.27
C ARG A 66 21.43 -1.23 -22.91
N ASP A 67 22.37 -0.74 -23.73
CA ASP A 67 23.08 0.51 -23.46
C ASP A 67 22.13 1.71 -23.62
N GLU A 68 21.16 1.62 -24.55
CA GLU A 68 20.09 2.61 -24.70
C GLU A 68 19.22 2.71 -23.43
N ILE A 69 19.02 1.63 -22.67
CA ILE A 69 18.29 1.66 -21.40
C ILE A 69 19.10 2.40 -20.33
N GLU A 70 20.38 2.08 -20.18
CA GLU A 70 21.26 2.65 -19.15
C GLU A 70 21.54 4.15 -19.39
N THR A 71 21.50 4.58 -20.64
CA THR A 71 21.72 5.98 -21.04
C THR A 71 20.44 6.78 -21.22
N TYR A 72 19.26 6.16 -21.08
CA TYR A 72 17.97 6.81 -21.28
C TYR A 72 17.75 7.98 -20.33
N GLN A 73 17.47 9.15 -20.90
CA GLN A 73 17.10 10.36 -20.15
C GLN A 73 15.59 10.57 -20.21
N PRO A 74 14.86 10.46 -19.08
CA PRO A 74 13.43 10.70 -19.07
C PRO A 74 13.11 12.17 -19.32
N ASP A 75 12.16 12.43 -20.20
CA ASP A 75 11.58 13.77 -20.36
C ASP A 75 10.65 14.13 -19.19
N ALA A 76 10.11 15.35 -19.21
CA ALA A 76 9.22 15.84 -18.18
C ALA A 76 7.91 15.02 -18.05
N GLY A 77 7.42 14.45 -19.15
CA GLY A 77 6.24 13.59 -19.17
C GLY A 77 6.53 12.26 -18.47
N ALA A 78 7.59 11.59 -18.88
CA ALA A 78 8.07 10.34 -18.27
C ALA A 78 8.36 10.52 -16.78
N ALA A 79 8.96 11.64 -16.37
CA ALA A 79 9.20 11.95 -14.96
C ALA A 79 7.90 12.09 -14.16
N LYS A 80 6.88 12.78 -14.72
CA LYS A 80 5.56 12.92 -14.11
C LYS A 80 4.86 11.57 -13.95
N ASP A 81 4.88 10.74 -14.99
CA ASP A 81 4.26 9.42 -14.96
C ASP A 81 4.94 8.49 -13.94
N ARG A 82 6.27 8.55 -13.85
CA ARG A 82 7.05 7.83 -12.81
C ARG A 82 6.68 8.31 -11.41
N SER A 83 6.43 9.60 -11.22
CA SER A 83 5.96 10.14 -9.93
C SER A 83 4.60 9.56 -9.54
N ALA A 84 3.64 9.54 -10.48
CA ALA A 84 2.33 8.94 -10.26
C ALA A 84 2.42 7.42 -9.97
N LEU A 85 3.31 6.71 -10.68
CA LEU A 85 3.57 5.28 -10.41
C LEU A 85 4.13 5.06 -9.00
N ARG A 86 5.09 5.89 -8.57
CA ARG A 86 5.68 5.82 -7.23
C ARG A 86 4.62 6.05 -6.14
N GLN A 87 3.73 7.02 -6.32
CA GLN A 87 2.62 7.26 -5.38
C GLN A 87 1.69 6.04 -5.28
N ARG A 88 1.37 5.38 -6.40
CA ARG A 88 0.57 4.14 -6.39
C ARG A 88 1.29 3.00 -5.67
N LEU A 89 2.59 2.84 -5.88
CA LEU A 89 3.38 1.82 -5.19
C LEU A 89 3.39 2.06 -3.67
N LEU A 90 3.64 3.30 -3.24
CA LEU A 90 3.60 3.67 -1.82
C LEU A 90 2.22 3.41 -1.21
N HIS A 91 1.13 3.70 -1.95
CA HIS A 91 -0.22 3.40 -1.48
C HIS A 91 -0.44 1.91 -1.23
N LYS A 92 0.03 1.05 -2.14
CA LYS A 92 -0.04 -0.40 -1.97
C LYS A 92 0.77 -0.90 -0.78
N VAL A 93 2.02 -0.44 -0.64
CA VAL A 93 2.92 -0.85 0.45
C VAL A 93 2.34 -0.42 1.80
N TYR A 94 1.90 0.83 1.92
CA TYR A 94 1.33 1.35 3.17
C TYR A 94 -0.12 0.95 3.44
N ARG A 95 -0.72 0.12 2.57
CA ARG A 95 -2.11 -0.34 2.76
C ARG A 95 -2.31 -0.99 4.13
N VAL A 96 -1.34 -1.76 4.61
CA VAL A 96 -1.40 -2.44 5.92
C VAL A 96 -1.54 -1.45 7.08
N LEU A 97 -0.82 -0.33 7.03
CA LEU A 97 -0.92 0.73 8.04
C LEU A 97 -2.27 1.45 7.97
N LYS A 98 -2.76 1.72 6.75
CA LYS A 98 -4.08 2.37 6.56
C LYS A 98 -5.23 1.51 7.05
N GLU A 99 -5.18 0.21 6.76
CA GLU A 99 -6.19 -0.75 7.24
C GLU A 99 -6.16 -0.88 8.76
N ASP A 100 -4.99 -0.71 9.38
CA ASP A 100 -4.88 -0.74 10.82
C ASP A 100 -5.43 0.52 11.49
N LEU A 101 -5.07 1.70 10.99
CA LEU A 101 -5.65 2.96 11.45
C LEU A 101 -7.18 2.92 11.36
N ALA A 102 -7.71 2.38 10.25
CA ALA A 102 -9.15 2.16 10.07
C ALA A 102 -9.79 1.21 11.09
N ARG A 103 -9.02 0.23 11.60
CA ARG A 103 -9.50 -0.70 12.65
C ARG A 103 -9.48 -0.02 14.01
N TYR A 104 -8.44 0.77 14.30
CA TYR A 104 -8.32 1.54 15.52
C TYR A 104 -9.47 2.55 15.68
N ASP A 105 -9.76 3.33 14.63
CA ASP A 105 -10.87 4.29 14.63
C ASP A 105 -12.21 3.59 14.94
N ARG A 106 -12.44 2.39 14.38
CA ARG A 106 -13.66 1.60 14.66
C ARG A 106 -13.74 1.13 16.11
N THR A 107 -12.63 0.68 16.69
CA THR A 107 -12.62 0.27 18.11
C THR A 107 -12.97 1.43 19.02
N VAL A 108 -12.44 2.63 18.75
CA VAL A 108 -12.75 3.85 19.51
C VAL A 108 -14.23 4.22 19.38
N GLU A 109 -14.78 4.26 18.16
CA GLU A 109 -16.21 4.54 17.94
C GLU A 109 -17.13 3.52 18.63
N GLY A 110 -16.76 2.24 18.63
CA GLY A 110 -17.52 1.18 19.31
C GLY A 110 -17.53 1.35 20.82
N ASP A 111 -16.37 1.65 21.42
CA ASP A 111 -16.24 1.86 22.86
C ASP A 111 -17.02 3.11 23.34
N GLU A 112 -17.06 4.19 22.53
CA GLU A 112 -17.88 5.38 22.81
C GLU A 112 -19.38 5.09 22.70
N LEU A 113 -19.79 4.29 21.71
CA LEU A 113 -21.20 3.89 21.54
C LEU A 113 -21.68 3.06 22.73
N ASP A 114 -20.89 2.07 23.14
CA ASP A 114 -21.20 1.20 24.27
C ASP A 114 -21.26 1.99 25.59
N ARG A 115 -20.38 2.98 25.77
CA ARG A 115 -20.43 3.89 26.93
C ARG A 115 -21.71 4.72 26.95
N THR A 116 -22.09 5.29 25.81
CA THR A 116 -23.31 6.11 25.68
C THR A 116 -24.58 5.28 25.90
N LEU A 117 -24.63 4.07 25.35
CA LEU A 117 -25.75 3.15 25.56
C LEU A 117 -25.91 2.77 27.04
N LYS A 118 -24.79 2.58 27.75
CA LYS A 118 -24.79 2.32 29.18
C LYS A 118 -25.34 3.50 29.98
N GLU A 119 -24.92 4.73 29.64
CA GLU A 119 -25.42 5.96 30.29
C GLU A 119 -26.92 6.17 30.07
N ILE A 120 -27.46 5.81 28.90
CA ILE A 120 -28.90 5.89 28.60
C ILE A 120 -29.70 4.81 29.35
N ASN A 121 -29.13 3.63 29.55
CA ASN A 121 -29.82 2.51 30.18
C ASN A 121 -29.74 2.53 31.71
N ASP A 122 -28.71 3.17 32.26
CA ASP A 122 -28.46 3.28 33.70
C ASP A 122 -28.96 4.64 34.30
N GLY A 123 -29.51 5.54 33.48
CA GLY A 123 -30.06 6.85 33.87
C GLY A 123 -31.57 6.93 33.72
#